data_AF-A0A2M8BE80-F1
#
_entry.id   AF-A0A2M8BE80-F1
#
_cell.length_a   1.000
_cell.length_b   1.000
_cell.length_c   1.000
_cell.angle_alpha   90.00
_cell.angle_beta   90.00
_cell.angle_gamma   90.00
#
_symmetry.space_group_name_H-M   'P 1'
#
loop_
_entity.id
_entity.type
_entity.pdbx_description
1 polymer ?
#
loop_
_entity_poly.entity_id
_entity_poly.type
_entity_poly.pdbx_seq_one_letter_code
_entity_poly.pdbx_strand_id
1 'polypeptide(L)'
;MKIELHMIQNFAPSCLNRDDTGSPKDCDFGGHRRARVSSQCFKRSIRSEFESNASFINEEELSTRTLRLRGATTASLVGLGRGLEEAEKVFDLCLAGTLKLKGDDEKGLTQYLLFVPRRTVEKLAAFMNERWDDLLVMALAADDKKKDKKEKKDKEEKKKDKKALSKEDDKRFQAILFDSSRTPGIALFGRMIADDPEQNVEAASQVAHAISTHSVAPEFDFFTAVDDLQPRDSAGAGMMGTVAFNSACLYRYAVLDVDQLMLNLAGNEKKQTPDDTLKDLGRRSVEAFIQAAVRAIPTGKQNSMAAHNLPSFVMAVVRSSGAPVSLANAFVKPVRPGQQGLVAQSIDALSKHFNDTVRFLGVDGIEQVVWASMDESTTLENTTLAASALIQTQGVNELVAKVTQTL
;
A
#
# COMPACT_ATOMS: atom_id res chain seq x y z
N MET A 1 3.06 -16.30 -13.00
CA MET A 1 1.90 -16.68 -12.17
C MET A 1 1.20 -15.45 -11.57
N LYS A 2 -0.14 -15.46 -11.51
CA LYS A 2 -0.98 -14.47 -10.82
C LYS A 2 -1.80 -15.16 -9.71
N ILE A 3 -1.98 -14.44 -8.59
CA ILE A 3 -2.87 -14.84 -7.51
C ILE A 3 -3.97 -13.79 -7.41
N GLU A 4 -5.20 -14.18 -7.67
CA GLU A 4 -6.37 -13.32 -7.58
C GLU A 4 -7.05 -13.51 -6.23
N LEU A 5 -7.34 -12.43 -5.51
CA LEU A 5 -8.04 -12.46 -4.23
C LEU A 5 -9.42 -11.82 -4.38
N HIS A 6 -10.46 -12.60 -4.13
CA HIS A 6 -11.85 -12.19 -4.13
C HIS A 6 -12.39 -12.33 -2.71
N MET A 7 -12.94 -11.25 -2.15
CA MET A 7 -13.43 -11.26 -0.78
C MET A 7 -14.81 -10.61 -0.68
N ILE A 8 -15.65 -11.18 0.18
CA ILE A 8 -16.93 -10.60 0.60
C ILE A 8 -16.81 -10.20 2.06
N GLN A 9 -17.00 -8.90 2.33
CA GLN A 9 -16.81 -8.33 3.66
C GLN A 9 -17.92 -7.34 3.98
N ASN A 10 -18.69 -7.63 5.02
CA ASN A 10 -19.74 -6.74 5.49
C ASN A 10 -19.25 -5.83 6.61
N PHE A 11 -19.42 -4.53 6.44
CA PHE A 11 -19.11 -3.54 7.46
C PHE A 11 -20.38 -3.02 8.14
N ALA A 12 -20.30 -2.87 9.46
CA ALA A 12 -21.29 -2.16 10.26
C ALA A 12 -21.41 -0.68 9.82
N PRO A 13 -22.45 0.06 10.27
CA PRO A 13 -22.61 1.48 9.98
C PRO A 13 -21.31 2.28 10.18
N SER A 14 -20.77 2.84 9.10
CA SER A 14 -19.45 3.46 9.11
C SER A 14 -19.21 4.45 7.98
N CYS A 15 -18.11 5.20 8.09
CA CYS A 15 -17.60 6.11 7.07
C CYS A 15 -16.10 5.83 6.82
N LEU A 16 -15.84 4.60 6.34
CA LEU A 16 -14.49 4.03 6.14
C LEU A 16 -13.61 4.89 5.22
N ASN A 17 -14.21 5.49 4.20
CA ASN A 17 -13.53 6.33 3.22
C ASN A 17 -14.48 7.43 2.73
N ARG A 18 -14.07 8.69 2.87
CA ARG A 18 -14.90 9.87 2.61
C ARG A 18 -14.32 10.80 1.56
N ASP A 19 -15.18 11.60 0.94
CA ASP A 19 -14.82 12.71 0.07
C ASP A 19 -14.47 13.98 0.86
N ASP A 20 -14.29 15.09 0.15
CA ASP A 20 -13.99 16.42 0.68
C ASP A 20 -15.16 17.05 1.46
N THR A 21 -16.40 16.59 1.23
CA THR A 21 -17.59 17.01 2.00
C THR A 21 -17.76 16.23 3.30
N GLY A 22 -16.96 15.18 3.50
CA GLY A 22 -17.04 14.30 4.66
C GLY A 22 -18.02 13.13 4.48
N SER A 23 -18.62 12.98 3.31
CA SER A 23 -19.57 11.91 2.99
C SER A 23 -18.85 10.63 2.58
N PRO A 24 -19.39 9.43 2.89
CA PRO A 24 -18.84 8.17 2.39
C PRO A 24 -18.79 8.18 0.87
N LYS A 25 -17.67 7.76 0.29
CA LYS A 25 -17.54 7.69 -1.17
C LYS A 25 -18.51 6.65 -1.74
N ASP A 26 -19.08 6.96 -2.90
CA ASP A 26 -19.90 6.05 -3.68
C ASP A 26 -19.47 6.04 -5.16
N CYS A 27 -20.18 5.25 -5.96
CA CYS A 27 -20.14 5.23 -7.42
C CYS A 27 -21.40 4.58 -8.00
N ASP A 28 -21.67 4.81 -9.28
CA ASP A 28 -22.68 4.03 -10.01
C ASP A 28 -22.08 2.74 -10.59
N PHE A 29 -22.77 1.62 -10.39
CA PHE A 29 -22.43 0.35 -11.01
C PHE A 29 -23.69 -0.44 -11.37
N GLY A 30 -23.82 -0.75 -12.66
CA GLY A 30 -25.02 -1.37 -13.23
C GLY A 30 -26.27 -0.48 -13.15
N GLY A 31 -26.10 0.85 -13.17
CA GLY A 31 -27.22 1.81 -13.04
C GLY A 31 -27.71 2.01 -11.60
N HIS A 32 -26.99 1.51 -10.60
CA HIS A 32 -27.33 1.66 -9.19
C HIS A 32 -26.17 2.22 -8.39
N ARG A 33 -26.50 3.12 -7.45
CA ARG A 33 -25.55 3.72 -6.52
C ARG A 33 -25.01 2.69 -5.52
N ARG A 34 -23.69 2.61 -5.39
CA ARG A 34 -22.93 1.68 -4.54
C ARG A 34 -22.06 2.41 -3.56
N ALA A 35 -21.95 1.89 -2.33
CA ALA A 35 -20.86 2.33 -1.45
C ALA A 35 -19.53 1.94 -2.10
N ARG A 36 -18.53 2.82 -2.00
CA ARG A 36 -17.21 2.61 -2.60
C ARG A 36 -16.13 2.94 -1.59
N VAL A 37 -15.21 2.01 -1.38
CA VAL A 37 -13.94 2.29 -0.70
C VAL A 37 -12.84 2.31 -1.74
N SER A 38 -12.10 3.40 -1.78
CA SER A 38 -11.11 3.62 -2.83
C SER A 38 -9.94 2.65 -2.78
N SER A 39 -9.38 2.31 -3.94
CA SER A 39 -8.24 1.39 -4.05
C SER A 39 -7.04 1.90 -3.23
N GLN A 40 -6.78 3.21 -3.22
CA GLN A 40 -5.72 3.79 -2.41
C GLN A 40 -5.96 3.65 -0.90
N CYS A 41 -7.22 3.69 -0.47
CA CYS A 41 -7.57 3.50 0.94
C CYS A 41 -7.25 2.07 1.38
N PHE A 42 -7.70 1.08 0.60
CA PHE A 42 -7.37 -0.32 0.88
C PHE A 42 -5.88 -0.60 0.69
N LYS A 43 -5.24 -0.13 -0.38
CA LYS A 43 -3.80 -0.33 -0.60
C LYS A 43 -2.95 0.27 0.53
N ARG A 44 -3.39 1.39 1.13
CA ARG A 44 -2.77 1.92 2.36
C ARG A 44 -2.99 0.97 3.55
N SER A 45 -4.22 0.55 3.83
CA SER A 45 -4.52 -0.36 4.94
C SER A 45 -3.77 -1.69 4.82
N ILE A 46 -3.73 -2.28 3.63
CA ILE A 46 -2.97 -3.52 3.34
C ILE A 46 -1.49 -3.30 3.62
N ARG A 47 -0.91 -2.20 3.14
CA ARG A 47 0.49 -1.90 3.41
C ARG A 47 0.77 -1.67 4.89
N SER A 48 -0.11 -0.99 5.61
CA SER A 48 0.03 -0.79 7.05
C SER A 48 -0.02 -2.12 7.82
N GLU A 49 -0.99 -3.00 7.50
CA GLU A 49 -1.05 -4.34 8.08
C GLU A 49 0.20 -5.17 7.74
N PHE A 50 0.67 -5.10 6.49
CA PHE A 50 1.88 -5.76 6.03
C PHE A 50 3.12 -5.30 6.82
N GLU A 51 3.28 -3.98 6.98
CA GLU A 51 4.42 -3.39 7.67
C GLU A 51 4.36 -3.60 9.20
N SER A 52 3.18 -3.83 9.78
CA SER A 52 3.01 -4.15 11.20
C SER A 52 3.17 -5.63 11.54
N ASN A 53 3.09 -6.52 10.54
CA ASN A 53 3.12 -7.96 10.75
C ASN A 53 4.54 -8.51 10.69
N ALA A 54 5.21 -8.49 11.84
CA ALA A 54 6.57 -9.01 12.01
C ALA A 54 6.69 -10.54 11.89
N SER A 55 5.58 -11.28 11.74
CA SER A 55 5.64 -12.75 11.64
C SER A 55 6.18 -13.26 10.31
N PHE A 56 6.20 -12.44 9.26
CA PHE A 56 6.58 -12.86 7.92
C PHE A 56 7.75 -12.09 7.33
N ILE A 57 7.95 -10.83 7.74
CA ILE A 57 8.93 -9.92 7.13
C ILE A 57 9.81 -9.33 8.24
N ASN A 58 11.13 -9.42 8.05
CA ASN A 58 12.09 -8.91 9.02
C ASN A 58 12.16 -7.38 8.96
N GLU A 59 12.56 -6.74 10.06
CA GLU A 59 12.61 -5.27 10.14
C GLU A 59 13.52 -4.63 9.08
N GLU A 60 14.63 -5.30 8.73
CA GLU A 60 15.58 -4.87 7.69
C GLU A 60 15.04 -5.00 6.24
N GLU A 61 13.97 -5.78 6.05
CA GLU A 61 13.27 -5.97 4.77
C GLU A 61 12.10 -4.98 4.62
N LEU A 62 11.72 -4.30 5.70
CA LEU A 62 10.63 -3.33 5.69
C LEU A 62 11.00 -2.04 4.95
N SER A 63 9.96 -1.40 4.43
CA SER A 63 10.03 -0.11 3.76
C SER A 63 9.37 0.99 4.58
N THR A 64 9.64 2.26 4.23
CA THR A 64 8.95 3.42 4.80
C THR A 64 8.72 4.50 3.75
N ARG A 65 7.56 5.16 3.80
CA ARG A 65 7.27 6.36 3.00
C ARG A 65 7.53 7.59 3.85
N THR A 66 8.46 8.44 3.43
CA THR A 66 8.88 9.58 4.26
C THR A 66 9.31 10.79 3.43
N LEU A 67 9.03 11.98 3.96
CA LEU A 67 9.64 13.25 3.55
C LEU A 67 10.83 13.59 4.47
N ARG A 68 11.04 12.85 5.55
CA ARG A 68 11.96 13.17 6.65
C ARG A 68 13.26 12.36 6.57
N LEU A 69 13.70 12.01 5.36
CA LEU A 69 14.93 11.24 5.17
C LEU A 69 16.15 11.99 5.72
N ARG A 70 16.22 13.32 5.50
CA ARG A 70 17.26 14.20 6.06
C ARG A 70 17.39 14.01 7.57
N GLY A 71 16.31 14.29 8.31
CA GLY A 71 16.33 14.20 9.77
C GLY A 71 16.66 12.81 10.30
N ALA A 72 16.21 11.75 9.63
CA ALA A 72 16.53 10.38 10.02
C ALA A 72 18.02 10.05 9.81
N THR A 73 18.59 10.42 8.66
CA THR A 73 20.00 10.18 8.34
C THR A 73 20.93 11.05 9.20
N THR A 74 20.59 12.31 9.46
CA THR A 74 21.40 13.18 10.32
C THR A 74 21.36 12.74 11.78
N ALA A 75 20.20 12.28 12.28
CA ALA A 75 20.12 11.67 13.61
C ALA A 75 21.03 10.43 13.73
N SER A 76 21.08 9.59 12.69
CA SER A 76 22.00 8.45 12.64
C SER A 76 23.48 8.89 12.65
N LEU A 77 23.85 9.91 11.89
CA LEU A 77 25.20 10.49 11.89
C LEU A 77 25.59 11.11 13.24
N VAL A 78 24.65 11.78 13.93
CA VAL A 78 24.87 12.28 15.28
C VAL A 78 25.14 11.14 16.26
N GLY A 79 24.40 10.03 16.14
CA GLY A 79 24.68 8.81 16.90
C GLY A 79 26.08 8.21 16.64
N LEU A 80 26.67 8.49 15.48
CA LEU A 80 28.06 8.14 15.13
C LEU A 80 29.09 9.19 15.57
N GLY A 81 28.68 10.21 16.32
CA GLY A 81 29.57 11.24 16.88
C GLY A 81 29.79 12.47 16.00
N ARG A 82 28.97 12.68 14.97
CA ARG A 82 29.07 13.86 14.08
C ARG A 82 28.22 15.03 14.58
N GLY A 83 28.64 16.27 14.29
CA GLY A 83 27.86 17.46 14.62
C GLY A 83 26.58 17.56 13.79
N LEU A 84 25.45 17.98 14.39
CA LEU A 84 24.15 18.05 13.70
C LEU A 84 24.20 19.00 12.49
N GLU A 85 24.74 20.21 12.66
CA GLU A 85 24.82 21.21 11.59
C GLU A 85 25.70 20.74 10.43
N GLU A 86 26.81 20.08 10.74
CA GLU A 86 27.72 19.50 9.75
C GLU A 86 27.05 18.33 9.01
N ALA A 87 26.33 17.48 9.73
CA ALA A 87 25.61 16.34 9.15
C ALA A 87 24.52 16.79 8.19
N GLU A 88 23.80 17.87 8.52
CA GLU A 88 22.81 18.47 7.62
C GLU A 88 23.44 18.98 6.33
N LYS A 89 24.57 19.70 6.42
CA LYS A 89 25.29 20.20 5.24
C LYS A 89 25.82 19.07 4.36
N VAL A 90 26.39 18.02 4.96
CA VAL A 90 26.87 16.82 4.24
C VAL A 90 25.71 16.10 3.56
N PHE A 91 24.57 15.94 4.24
CA PHE A 91 23.39 15.31 3.66
C PHE A 91 22.85 16.12 2.47
N ASP A 92 22.70 17.44 2.63
CA ASP A 92 22.19 18.32 1.59
C ASP A 92 23.12 18.34 0.35
N LEU A 93 24.44 18.29 0.56
CA LEU A 93 25.42 18.15 -0.52
C LEU A 93 25.19 16.84 -1.30
N CYS A 94 25.06 15.72 -0.59
CA CYS A 94 24.87 14.40 -1.22
C CYS A 94 23.53 14.33 -1.96
N LEU A 95 22.45 14.84 -1.36
CA LEU A 95 21.12 14.86 -1.96
C LEU A 95 21.10 15.73 -3.23
N ALA A 96 21.73 16.90 -3.20
CA ALA A 96 21.81 17.80 -4.36
C ALA A 96 22.61 17.20 -5.54
N GLY A 97 23.50 16.24 -5.28
CA GLY A 97 24.19 15.46 -6.31
C GLY A 97 23.25 14.54 -7.09
N THR A 98 22.20 14.04 -6.43
CA THR A 98 21.18 13.17 -7.02
C THR A 98 20.20 13.97 -7.86
N LEU A 99 20.02 13.56 -9.12
CA LEU A 99 19.18 14.22 -10.14
C LEU A 99 17.95 14.93 -9.53
N LYS A 100 18.03 16.27 -9.46
CA LYS A 100 16.93 17.22 -9.18
C LYS A 100 16.18 17.05 -7.85
N LEU A 101 16.57 16.16 -6.95
CA LEU A 101 15.99 16.10 -5.61
C LEU A 101 16.48 17.30 -4.80
N LYS A 102 15.61 18.27 -4.51
CA LYS A 102 15.90 19.35 -3.57
C LYS A 102 15.34 19.04 -2.19
N GLY A 103 15.99 19.59 -1.17
CA GLY A 103 15.37 19.76 0.14
C GLY A 103 14.42 20.96 0.11
N ASP A 104 13.36 20.91 0.91
CA ASP A 104 12.70 22.09 1.43
C ASP A 104 13.54 22.59 2.61
N ASP A 105 14.46 23.52 2.32
CA ASP A 105 15.44 24.05 3.29
C ASP A 105 14.77 24.67 4.53
N GLU A 106 13.52 25.16 4.42
CA GLU A 106 12.77 25.74 5.54
C GLU A 106 12.19 24.67 6.47
N LYS A 107 11.89 23.48 5.94
CA LYS A 107 11.24 22.39 6.70
C LYS A 107 12.14 21.19 6.98
N GLY A 108 13.34 21.15 6.40
CA GLY A 108 14.24 20.00 6.48
C GLY A 108 13.66 18.73 5.86
N LEU A 109 12.78 18.87 4.85
CA LEU A 109 12.09 17.77 4.18
C LEU A 109 12.67 17.52 2.80
N THR A 110 12.58 16.30 2.30
CA THR A 110 12.78 16.04 0.87
C THR A 110 11.61 16.62 0.07
N GLN A 111 11.87 17.13 -1.13
CA GLN A 111 10.83 17.65 -2.02
C GLN A 111 9.78 16.60 -2.39
N TYR A 112 10.20 15.33 -2.49
CA TYR A 112 9.33 14.21 -2.86
C TYR A 112 9.15 13.24 -1.71
N LEU A 113 7.95 12.64 -1.63
CA LEU A 113 7.66 11.56 -0.70
C LEU A 113 8.37 10.30 -1.19
N LEU A 114 9.49 9.97 -0.55
CA LEU A 114 10.30 8.83 -0.94
C LEU A 114 9.75 7.55 -0.32
N PHE A 115 9.76 6.46 -1.08
CA PHE A 115 9.48 5.12 -0.58
C PHE A 115 10.77 4.30 -0.64
N VAL A 116 11.38 4.08 0.52
CA VAL A 116 12.73 3.51 0.64
C VAL A 116 12.74 2.35 1.64
N PRO A 117 13.69 1.40 1.53
CA PRO A 117 13.97 0.46 2.60
C PRO A 117 14.30 1.19 3.92
N ARG A 118 13.93 0.63 5.08
CA ARG A 118 14.28 1.25 6.38
C ARG A 118 15.79 1.34 6.58
N ARG A 119 16.53 0.31 6.16
CA ARG A 119 18.00 0.24 6.16
C ARG A 119 18.69 1.33 5.33
N THR A 120 17.97 2.03 4.44
CA THR A 120 18.54 3.13 3.65
C THR A 120 19.11 4.23 4.54
N VAL A 121 18.46 4.53 5.67
CA VAL A 121 18.94 5.57 6.61
C VAL A 121 20.34 5.24 7.11
N GLU A 122 20.52 4.02 7.61
CA GLU A 122 21.80 3.54 8.16
C GLU A 122 22.87 3.40 7.08
N LYS A 123 22.52 2.87 5.90
CA LYS A 123 23.46 2.76 4.77
C LYS A 123 23.94 4.13 4.28
N LEU A 124 23.05 5.12 4.22
CA LEU A 124 23.41 6.49 3.85
C LEU A 124 24.31 7.11 4.92
N ALA A 125 23.97 6.98 6.20
CA ALA A 125 24.78 7.48 7.30
C ALA A 125 26.18 6.83 7.31
N ALA A 126 26.27 5.51 7.11
CA ALA A 126 27.53 4.78 7.03
C ALA A 126 28.40 5.28 5.87
N PHE A 127 27.82 5.43 4.67
CA PHE A 127 28.53 5.99 3.51
C PHE A 127 29.05 7.40 3.78
N MET A 128 28.21 8.29 4.33
CA MET A 128 28.62 9.66 4.65
C MET A 128 29.69 9.69 5.75
N ASN A 129 29.60 8.81 6.73
CA ASN A 129 30.57 8.72 7.81
C ASN A 129 31.94 8.20 7.34
N GLU A 130 31.96 7.23 6.42
CA GLU A 130 33.17 6.71 5.77
C GLU A 130 33.92 7.82 5.01
N ARG A 131 33.18 8.73 4.37
CA ARG A 131 33.72 9.82 3.55
C ARG A 131 33.62 11.20 4.20
N TRP A 132 33.51 11.22 5.53
CA TRP A 132 33.12 12.41 6.26
C TRP A 132 34.01 13.62 5.99
N ASP A 133 35.33 13.46 6.11
CA ASP A 133 36.27 14.58 6.02
C ASP A 133 36.25 15.23 4.63
N ASP A 134 36.22 14.40 3.58
CA ASP A 134 36.09 14.86 2.19
C ASP A 134 34.76 15.58 1.96
N LEU A 135 33.66 14.95 2.38
CA LEU A 135 32.31 15.46 2.15
C LEU A 135 32.06 16.75 2.92
N LEU A 136 32.58 16.88 4.14
CA LEU A 136 32.43 18.07 4.96
C LEU A 136 33.17 19.26 4.33
N VAL A 137 34.41 19.07 3.87
CA VAL A 137 35.15 20.12 3.17
C VAL A 137 34.39 20.60 1.92
N MET A 138 33.84 19.66 1.15
CA MET A 138 33.02 19.99 -0.03
C MET A 138 31.72 20.72 0.35
N ALA A 139 31.06 20.28 1.43
CA ALA A 139 29.79 20.84 1.88
C ALA A 139 29.96 22.28 2.40
N LEU A 140 31.01 22.54 3.19
CA LEU A 140 31.35 23.88 3.66
C LEU A 140 31.69 24.81 2.49
N ALA A 141 32.51 24.35 1.54
CA ALA A 141 32.85 25.14 0.35
C ALA A 141 31.62 25.42 -0.55
N ALA A 142 30.62 24.54 -0.55
CA ALA A 142 29.36 24.77 -1.26
C ALA A 142 28.43 25.74 -0.52
N ASP A 143 28.39 25.69 0.82
CA ASP A 143 27.61 26.59 1.67
C ASP A 143 28.13 28.03 1.60
N ASP A 144 29.46 28.22 1.66
CA ASP A 144 30.09 29.54 1.51
C ASP A 144 29.75 30.17 0.16
N LYS A 145 29.79 29.38 -0.93
CA LYS A 145 29.37 29.83 -2.27
C LYS A 145 27.88 30.16 -2.35
N LYS A 146 27.02 29.49 -1.57
CA LYS A 146 25.59 29.82 -1.50
C LYS A 146 25.38 31.14 -0.77
N LYS A 147 26.11 31.42 0.31
CA LYS A 147 26.09 32.70 1.03
C LYS A 147 26.58 33.85 0.14
N ASP A 148 27.70 33.68 -0.56
CA ASP A 148 28.22 34.66 -1.53
C ASP A 148 27.25 34.93 -2.69
N LYS A 149 26.54 33.90 -3.18
CA LYS A 149 25.51 34.05 -4.21
C LYS A 149 24.24 34.71 -3.68
N LYS A 150 23.88 34.51 -2.40
CA LYS A 150 22.72 35.14 -1.77
C LYS A 150 22.98 36.64 -1.56
N GLU A 151 24.22 37.04 -1.28
CA GLU A 151 24.66 38.44 -1.29
C GLU A 151 24.72 39.07 -2.69
N LYS A 152 25.03 38.27 -3.74
CA LYS A 152 25.05 38.74 -5.14
C LYS A 152 23.72 38.59 -5.90
N LYS A 153 22.65 38.14 -5.25
CA LYS A 153 21.36 37.80 -5.88
C LYS A 153 20.44 38.99 -6.16
N ASP A 154 21.01 40.16 -6.47
CA ASP A 154 20.32 41.24 -7.19
C ASP A 154 20.66 41.28 -8.69
N LYS A 155 21.54 40.42 -9.22
CA LYS A 155 21.81 40.36 -10.68
C LYS A 155 21.96 38.95 -11.24
N GLU A 156 20.90 38.54 -11.93
CA GLU A 156 20.81 37.64 -13.10
C GLU A 156 21.18 36.15 -13.04
N GLU A 157 20.47 35.44 -13.92
CA GLU A 157 20.15 34.01 -13.93
C GLU A 157 21.24 33.02 -14.42
N LYS A 158 21.04 31.79 -13.96
CA LYS A 158 21.29 30.48 -14.62
C LYS A 158 22.68 30.26 -15.25
N LYS A 159 23.61 29.80 -14.42
CA LYS A 159 24.71 28.91 -14.86
C LYS A 159 24.50 27.49 -14.33
N LYS A 160 24.55 26.52 -15.25
CA LYS A 160 24.52 25.07 -15.03
C LYS A 160 25.38 24.68 -13.82
N ASP A 161 24.75 24.04 -12.83
CA ASP A 161 25.43 23.50 -11.65
C ASP A 161 26.50 22.48 -12.07
N LYS A 162 27.78 22.83 -11.85
CA LYS A 162 28.86 21.84 -11.83
C LYS A 162 28.56 20.89 -10.67
N LYS A 163 28.49 19.59 -10.94
CA LYS A 163 28.33 18.54 -9.90
C LYS A 163 29.31 18.80 -8.76
N ALA A 164 28.78 19.07 -7.57
CA ALA A 164 29.55 19.36 -6.37
C ALA A 164 30.19 18.09 -5.77
N LEU A 165 29.63 16.93 -6.09
CA LEU A 165 30.09 15.61 -5.66
C LEU A 165 30.89 14.91 -6.79
N SER A 166 31.82 14.03 -6.42
CA SER A 166 32.48 13.15 -7.39
C SER A 166 31.43 12.27 -8.09
N LYS A 167 31.68 11.88 -9.36
CA LYS A 167 30.74 11.03 -10.10
C LYS A 167 30.54 9.66 -9.42
N GLU A 168 31.57 9.17 -8.75
CA GLU A 168 31.55 7.89 -8.04
C GLU A 168 30.69 7.97 -6.77
N ASP A 169 30.88 9.03 -5.97
CA ASP A 169 30.09 9.27 -4.74
C ASP A 169 28.62 9.51 -5.05
N ASP A 170 28.33 10.26 -6.11
CA ASP A 170 26.96 10.49 -6.58
C ASP A 170 26.30 9.15 -6.98
N LYS A 171 27.00 8.32 -7.74
CA LYS A 171 26.49 7.00 -8.13
C LYS A 171 26.29 6.09 -6.92
N ARG A 172 27.20 6.11 -5.93
CA ARG A 172 27.11 5.30 -4.71
C ARG A 172 25.94 5.74 -3.83
N PHE A 173 25.76 7.05 -3.63
CA PHE A 173 24.63 7.59 -2.89
C PHE A 173 23.29 7.23 -3.56
N GLN A 174 23.18 7.43 -4.89
CA GLN A 174 21.98 7.05 -5.65
C GLN A 174 21.69 5.55 -5.58
N ALA A 175 22.72 4.71 -5.68
CA ALA A 175 22.57 3.27 -5.57
C ALA A 175 22.01 2.85 -4.20
N ILE A 176 22.40 3.53 -3.11
CA ILE A 176 21.86 3.28 -1.77
C ILE A 176 20.43 3.81 -1.63
N LEU A 177 20.19 5.04 -2.10
CA LEU A 177 18.91 5.72 -1.98
C LEU A 177 17.79 4.98 -2.73
N PHE A 178 18.11 4.49 -3.92
CA PHE A 178 17.16 3.85 -4.81
C PHE A 178 17.22 2.32 -4.79
N ASP A 179 18.06 1.71 -3.95
CA ASP A 179 18.05 0.27 -3.71
C ASP A 179 16.64 -0.19 -3.33
N SER A 180 16.05 -1.03 -4.18
CA SER A 180 14.76 -1.69 -3.93
C SER A 180 14.89 -3.20 -3.81
N SER A 181 16.11 -3.73 -3.90
CA SER A 181 16.36 -5.17 -3.78
C SER A 181 15.92 -5.67 -2.41
N ARG A 182 15.44 -6.91 -2.34
CA ARG A 182 15.07 -7.57 -1.08
C ARG A 182 14.20 -6.70 -0.17
N THR A 183 13.28 -5.93 -0.76
CA THR A 183 12.39 -5.00 -0.05
C THR A 183 10.94 -5.22 -0.49
N PRO A 184 10.24 -6.18 0.14
CA PRO A 184 8.88 -6.59 -0.24
C PRO A 184 7.87 -5.46 -0.35
N GLY A 185 7.89 -4.48 0.55
CA GLY A 185 6.94 -3.38 0.51
C GLY A 185 7.05 -2.53 -0.76
N ILE A 186 8.27 -2.28 -1.25
CA ILE A 186 8.48 -1.59 -2.54
C ILE A 186 8.11 -2.51 -3.69
N ALA A 187 8.50 -3.78 -3.64
CA ALA A 187 8.22 -4.74 -4.69
C ALA A 187 6.71 -4.97 -4.92
N LEU A 188 5.94 -5.02 -3.84
CA LEU A 188 4.49 -5.20 -3.87
C LEU A 188 3.76 -3.92 -4.30
N PHE A 189 4.10 -2.78 -3.71
CA PHE A 189 3.29 -1.56 -3.85
C PHE A 189 3.83 -0.54 -4.86
N GLY A 190 5.03 -0.77 -5.39
CA GLY A 190 5.70 0.08 -6.37
C GLY A 190 6.25 1.38 -5.78
N ARG A 191 7.09 2.05 -6.58
CA ARG A 191 7.69 3.36 -6.28
C ARG A 191 7.62 4.25 -7.51
N MET A 192 7.22 5.50 -7.31
CA MET A 192 7.18 6.52 -8.35
C MET A 192 8.02 7.73 -7.94
N ILE A 193 8.91 8.17 -8.82
CA ILE A 193 9.75 9.34 -8.72
C ILE A 193 9.57 10.10 -10.04
N ALA A 194 8.87 11.23 -9.99
CA ALA A 194 8.46 11.95 -11.20
C ALA A 194 9.65 12.50 -12.01
N ASP A 195 10.68 12.99 -11.31
CA ASP A 195 11.85 13.61 -11.93
C ASP A 195 12.90 12.61 -12.43
N ASP A 196 12.81 11.34 -12.00
CA ASP A 196 13.71 10.26 -12.40
C ASP A 196 12.93 8.95 -12.61
N PRO A 197 12.24 8.81 -13.76
CA PRO A 197 11.43 7.63 -14.05
C PRO A 197 12.21 6.32 -14.12
N GLU A 198 13.53 6.35 -14.31
CA GLU A 198 14.39 5.14 -14.33
C GLU A 198 14.46 4.48 -12.95
N GLN A 199 14.21 5.23 -11.88
CA GLN A 199 14.20 4.74 -10.49
C GLN A 199 12.81 4.24 -10.05
N ASN A 200 11.83 4.26 -10.95
CA ASN A 200 10.50 3.73 -10.68
C ASN A 200 10.53 2.22 -10.52
N VAL A 201 9.70 1.72 -9.61
CA VAL A 201 9.46 0.28 -9.44
C VAL A 201 7.99 0.05 -9.74
N GLU A 202 7.72 -0.75 -10.76
CA GLU A 202 6.36 -1.17 -11.10
C GLU A 202 5.81 -2.09 -9.99
N ALA A 203 4.57 -1.86 -9.55
CA ALA A 203 4.00 -2.60 -8.45
C ALA A 203 3.60 -4.02 -8.87
N ALA A 204 3.95 -5.03 -8.07
CA ALA A 204 3.44 -6.39 -8.28
C ALA A 204 1.97 -6.57 -7.85
N SER A 205 1.42 -5.65 -7.05
CA SER A 205 0.03 -5.71 -6.57
C SER A 205 -0.91 -4.72 -7.27
N GLN A 206 -2.04 -5.26 -7.72
CA GLN A 206 -3.18 -4.51 -8.25
C GLN A 206 -4.31 -4.60 -7.23
N VAL A 207 -4.93 -3.46 -6.87
CA VAL A 207 -6.01 -3.40 -5.88
C VAL A 207 -7.15 -2.61 -6.49
N ALA A 208 -8.32 -3.23 -6.62
CA ALA A 208 -9.49 -2.55 -7.16
C ALA A 208 -10.14 -1.63 -6.12
N HIS A 209 -10.99 -0.72 -6.59
CA HIS A 209 -11.97 -0.09 -5.69
C HIS A 209 -12.91 -1.18 -5.17
N ALA A 210 -13.15 -1.21 -3.86
CA ALA A 210 -14.18 -2.09 -3.32
C ALA A 210 -15.53 -1.41 -3.49
N ILE A 211 -16.53 -2.16 -3.95
CA ILE A 211 -17.88 -1.66 -4.18
C ILE A 211 -18.89 -2.54 -3.44
N SER A 212 -20.02 -1.96 -3.03
CA SER A 212 -21.09 -2.75 -2.41
C SER A 212 -21.76 -3.70 -3.40
N THR A 213 -22.03 -4.93 -2.97
CA THR A 213 -22.72 -5.95 -3.77
C THR A 213 -24.20 -5.61 -4.00
N HIS A 214 -24.75 -4.74 -3.16
CA HIS A 214 -26.11 -4.20 -3.19
C HIS A 214 -26.12 -2.69 -3.41
N SER A 215 -27.30 -2.14 -3.67
CA SER A 215 -27.51 -0.68 -3.72
C SER A 215 -27.41 -0.10 -2.32
N VAL A 216 -26.88 1.12 -2.19
CA VAL A 216 -26.75 1.83 -0.92
C VAL A 216 -27.38 3.21 -1.03
N ALA A 217 -28.07 3.63 0.03
CA ALA A 217 -28.46 5.01 0.26
C ALA A 217 -27.59 5.57 1.41
N PRO A 218 -27.19 6.85 1.34
CA PRO A 218 -26.48 7.50 2.43
C PRO A 218 -27.46 7.70 3.59
N GLU A 219 -27.00 7.45 4.80
CA GLU A 219 -27.70 7.76 6.02
C GLU A 219 -26.99 8.92 6.73
N PHE A 220 -27.73 9.65 7.55
CA PHE A 220 -27.23 10.86 8.22
C PHE A 220 -27.46 10.76 9.72
N ASP A 221 -26.38 10.90 10.48
CA ASP A 221 -26.40 10.95 11.94
C ASP A 221 -26.33 12.41 12.39
N PHE A 222 -27.39 12.88 13.05
CA PHE A 222 -27.43 14.21 13.66
C PHE A 222 -26.90 14.12 15.10
N PHE A 223 -25.85 14.87 15.40
CA PHE A 223 -25.21 14.83 16.70
C PHE A 223 -25.09 16.23 17.32
N THR A 224 -25.04 16.25 18.64
CA THR A 224 -24.82 17.46 19.45
C THR A 224 -23.58 17.27 20.31
N ALA A 225 -22.79 18.32 20.51
CA ALA A 225 -21.83 18.40 21.60
C ALA A 225 -22.37 19.39 22.64
N VAL A 226 -22.46 18.95 23.90
CA VAL A 226 -22.94 19.76 25.02
C VAL A 226 -21.77 20.50 25.65
N ASP A 227 -22.00 21.73 26.09
CA ASP A 227 -21.04 22.49 26.89
C ASP A 227 -21.34 22.23 28.38
N ASP A 228 -20.45 21.51 29.04
CA ASP A 228 -20.60 21.10 30.45
C ASP A 228 -20.58 22.29 31.43
N LEU A 229 -20.09 23.47 31.02
CA LEU A 229 -20.05 24.68 31.83
C LEU A 229 -21.17 25.69 31.50
N GLN A 230 -22.13 25.31 30.66
CA GLN A 230 -23.23 26.19 30.25
C GLN A 230 -24.12 26.59 31.46
N PRO A 231 -24.56 27.86 31.56
CA PRO A 231 -25.49 28.29 32.61
C PRO A 231 -26.78 27.47 32.59
N ARG A 232 -27.30 27.09 33.76
CA ARG A 232 -28.48 26.20 33.90
C ARG A 232 -29.75 26.71 33.22
N ASP A 233 -29.85 28.03 33.06
CA ASP A 233 -31.01 28.69 32.44
C ASP A 233 -30.87 28.81 30.91
N SER A 234 -29.72 28.39 30.37
CA SER A 234 -29.43 28.36 28.94
C SER A 234 -29.58 26.93 28.42
N ALA A 235 -30.69 26.64 27.75
CA ALA A 235 -30.87 25.39 27.02
C ALA A 235 -30.21 25.48 25.64
N GLY A 236 -29.47 24.45 25.23
CA GLY A 236 -28.93 24.34 23.87
C GLY A 236 -27.76 23.38 23.75
N ALA A 237 -27.38 23.05 22.52
CA ALA A 237 -26.13 22.35 22.24
C ALA A 237 -25.02 23.39 21.96
N GLY A 238 -23.83 23.18 22.51
CA GLY A 238 -22.65 24.00 22.20
C GLY A 238 -22.18 23.84 20.74
N MET A 239 -22.44 22.67 20.15
CA MET A 239 -22.25 22.41 18.72
C MET A 239 -23.32 21.44 18.22
N MET A 240 -23.76 21.62 16.98
CA MET A 240 -24.58 20.67 16.24
C MET A 240 -23.90 20.32 14.93
N GLY A 241 -24.08 19.09 14.46
CA GLY A 241 -23.54 18.66 13.19
C GLY A 241 -24.25 17.44 12.64
N THR A 242 -23.90 17.09 11.41
CA THR A 242 -24.40 15.89 10.75
C THR A 242 -23.22 15.12 10.15
N VAL A 243 -23.21 13.80 10.33
CA VAL A 243 -22.23 12.90 9.69
C VAL A 243 -22.97 11.94 8.79
N ALA A 244 -22.57 11.87 7.52
CA ALA A 244 -23.06 10.84 6.63
C ALA A 244 -22.33 9.51 6.87
N PHE A 245 -23.07 8.40 6.82
CA PHE A 245 -22.57 7.04 6.96
C PHE A 245 -23.35 6.07 6.06
N ASN A 246 -22.88 4.83 5.96
CA ASN A 246 -23.64 3.70 5.41
C ASN A 246 -23.22 2.39 6.07
N SER A 247 -24.01 1.34 5.86
CA SER A 247 -23.57 -0.05 6.05
C SER A 247 -23.53 -0.74 4.69
N ALA A 248 -22.52 -1.57 4.47
CA ALA A 248 -22.31 -2.17 3.15
C ALA A 248 -21.61 -3.52 3.21
N CYS A 249 -22.14 -4.48 2.44
CA CYS A 249 -21.44 -5.69 2.05
C CYS A 249 -20.59 -5.38 0.82
N LEU A 250 -19.28 -5.32 1.00
CA LEU A 250 -18.31 -4.97 -0.03
C LEU A 250 -17.75 -6.20 -0.71
N TYR A 251 -17.65 -6.13 -2.04
CA TYR A 251 -16.76 -6.97 -2.84
C TYR A 251 -15.39 -6.30 -2.93
N ARG A 252 -14.35 -7.03 -2.52
CA ARG A 252 -12.95 -6.59 -2.62
C ARG A 252 -12.21 -7.50 -3.59
N TYR A 253 -11.42 -6.90 -4.47
CA TYR A 253 -10.62 -7.60 -5.47
C TYR A 253 -9.18 -7.09 -5.47
N ALA A 254 -8.22 -8.01 -5.47
CA ALA A 254 -6.81 -7.71 -5.65
C ALA A 254 -6.15 -8.80 -6.49
N VAL A 255 -5.06 -8.45 -7.16
CA VAL A 255 -4.22 -9.38 -7.91
C VAL A 255 -2.78 -9.20 -7.44
N LEU A 256 -2.09 -10.31 -7.19
CA LEU A 256 -0.66 -10.34 -6.98
C LEU A 256 0.02 -11.03 -8.17
N ASP A 257 0.94 -10.31 -8.79
CA ASP A 257 1.81 -10.81 -9.85
C ASP A 257 3.10 -11.35 -9.24
N VAL A 258 3.20 -12.67 -9.13
CA VAL A 258 4.34 -13.33 -8.48
C VAL A 258 5.61 -13.14 -9.31
N ASP A 259 5.51 -13.16 -10.64
CA ASP A 259 6.68 -13.00 -11.50
C ASP A 259 7.25 -11.59 -11.37
N GLN A 260 6.38 -10.57 -11.39
CA GLN A 260 6.78 -9.19 -11.17
C GLN A 260 7.32 -8.97 -9.75
N LEU A 261 6.74 -9.62 -8.74
CA LEU A 261 7.25 -9.58 -7.37
C LEU A 261 8.70 -10.09 -7.30
N MET A 262 8.98 -11.25 -7.90
CA MET A 262 10.32 -11.83 -7.92
C MET A 262 11.32 -10.96 -8.68
N LEU A 263 10.91 -10.39 -9.82
CA LEU A 263 11.73 -9.44 -10.59
C LEU A 263 12.07 -8.18 -9.79
N ASN A 264 11.11 -7.67 -9.01
CA ASN A 264 11.29 -6.50 -8.17
C ASN A 264 12.19 -6.80 -6.96
N LEU A 265 12.01 -7.95 -6.31
CA LEU A 265 12.82 -8.38 -5.17
C LEU A 265 14.27 -8.62 -5.57
N ALA A 266 14.53 -9.15 -6.78
CA ALA A 266 15.88 -9.26 -7.31
C ALA A 266 16.56 -7.89 -7.49
N GLY A 267 15.80 -6.83 -7.80
CA GLY A 267 16.33 -5.47 -7.93
C GLY A 267 17.45 -5.38 -8.96
N ASN A 268 18.68 -5.09 -8.53
CA ASN A 268 19.86 -5.03 -9.39
C ASN A 268 20.45 -6.42 -9.70
N GLU A 269 20.04 -7.47 -8.99
CA GLU A 269 20.48 -8.86 -9.14
C GLU A 269 19.70 -9.63 -10.23
N LYS A 270 18.84 -8.95 -11.02
CA LYS A 270 17.95 -9.52 -12.06
C LYS A 270 18.58 -10.50 -13.05
N LYS A 271 19.91 -10.51 -13.20
CA LYS A 271 20.65 -11.39 -14.14
C LYS A 271 21.08 -12.73 -13.54
N GLN A 272 20.84 -12.96 -12.25
CA GLN A 272 21.22 -14.21 -11.57
C GLN A 272 19.98 -15.07 -11.34
N THR A 273 20.16 -16.39 -11.45
CA THR A 273 19.14 -17.36 -11.05
C THR A 273 18.75 -17.08 -9.60
N PRO A 274 17.44 -17.00 -9.25
CA PRO A 274 17.02 -16.75 -7.88
C PRO A 274 17.66 -17.75 -6.91
N ASP A 275 18.43 -17.23 -5.96
CA ASP A 275 18.95 -18.04 -4.86
C ASP A 275 17.78 -18.48 -3.93
N ASP A 276 18.04 -19.44 -3.05
CA ASP A 276 17.01 -19.99 -2.17
C ASP A 276 16.50 -18.94 -1.16
N THR A 277 17.31 -17.93 -0.82
CA THR A 277 16.90 -16.84 0.08
C THR A 277 15.91 -15.89 -0.58
N LEU A 278 16.07 -15.62 -1.88
CA LEU A 278 15.17 -14.79 -2.66
C LEU A 278 13.83 -15.50 -2.89
N LYS A 279 13.86 -16.81 -3.15
CA LYS A 279 12.65 -17.63 -3.25
C LYS A 279 11.88 -17.65 -1.93
N ASP A 280 12.56 -17.88 -0.80
CA ASP A 280 11.91 -17.82 0.51
C ASP A 280 11.32 -16.44 0.80
N LEU A 281 12.06 -15.36 0.51
CA LEU A 281 11.54 -13.99 0.65
C LEU A 281 10.32 -13.75 -0.25
N GLY A 282 10.32 -14.27 -1.48
CA GLY A 282 9.18 -14.25 -2.38
C GLY A 282 7.96 -14.92 -1.77
N ARG A 283 8.11 -16.16 -1.31
CA ARG A 283 7.04 -16.92 -0.63
C ARG A 283 6.51 -16.19 0.60
N ARG A 284 7.38 -15.74 1.52
CA ARG A 284 6.99 -14.97 2.71
C ARG A 284 6.28 -13.66 2.35
N SER A 285 6.70 -13.00 1.27
CA SER A 285 6.05 -11.79 0.77
C SER A 285 4.62 -12.05 0.27
N VAL A 286 4.39 -13.17 -0.42
CA VAL A 286 3.04 -13.59 -0.82
C VAL A 286 2.18 -13.89 0.42
N GLU A 287 2.71 -14.66 1.39
CA GLU A 287 1.99 -14.99 2.63
C GLU A 287 1.58 -13.74 3.40
N ALA A 288 2.53 -12.83 3.61
CA ALA A 288 2.32 -11.57 4.27
C ALA A 288 1.30 -10.69 3.52
N PHE A 289 1.37 -10.64 2.19
CA PHE A 289 0.42 -9.87 1.38
C PHE A 289 -1.01 -10.40 1.49
N ILE A 290 -1.22 -11.72 1.38
CA ILE A 290 -2.56 -12.32 1.48
C ILE A 290 -3.14 -12.09 2.88
N GLN A 291 -2.35 -12.33 3.94
CA GLN A 291 -2.77 -12.08 5.33
C GLN A 291 -3.14 -10.61 5.55
N ALA A 292 -2.28 -9.69 5.09
CA ALA A 292 -2.53 -8.25 5.18
C ALA A 292 -3.76 -7.84 4.35
N ALA A 293 -3.96 -8.43 3.17
CA ALA A 293 -5.14 -8.18 2.34
C ALA A 293 -6.42 -8.55 3.06
N VAL A 294 -6.47 -9.72 3.70
CA VAL A 294 -7.66 -10.17 4.45
C VAL A 294 -7.93 -9.29 5.67
N ARG A 295 -6.88 -8.95 6.44
CA ARG A 295 -6.99 -8.23 7.73
C ARG A 295 -7.12 -6.71 7.59
N ALA A 296 -6.78 -6.15 6.44
CA ALA A 296 -6.81 -4.70 6.21
C ALA A 296 -8.19 -4.09 6.42
N ILE A 297 -8.27 -3.17 7.39
CA ILE A 297 -9.45 -2.36 7.68
C ILE A 297 -9.09 -0.86 7.52
N PRO A 298 -9.88 -0.07 6.78
CA PRO A 298 -9.72 1.38 6.73
C PRO A 298 -9.87 2.05 8.11
N THR A 299 -9.02 3.03 8.40
CA THR A 299 -9.02 3.76 9.69
C THR A 299 -9.99 4.95 9.73
N GLY A 300 -10.73 5.21 8.64
CA GLY A 300 -11.66 6.33 8.54
C GLY A 300 -12.80 6.22 9.56
N LYS A 301 -12.97 7.25 10.40
CA LYS A 301 -14.05 7.36 11.41
C LYS A 301 -14.17 6.16 12.37
N GLN A 302 -13.14 5.32 12.49
CA GLN A 302 -13.16 4.16 13.39
C GLN A 302 -13.35 4.55 14.86
N ASN A 303 -12.72 5.63 15.33
CA ASN A 303 -12.87 6.10 16.72
C ASN A 303 -14.32 6.45 17.09
N SER A 304 -15.17 6.78 16.12
CA SER A 304 -16.58 7.13 16.34
C SER A 304 -17.57 6.04 15.91
N MET A 305 -17.14 5.02 15.16
CA MET A 305 -18.04 4.04 14.51
C MET A 305 -17.60 2.57 14.65
N ALA A 306 -16.36 2.30 15.09
CA ALA A 306 -15.84 0.96 15.44
C ALA A 306 -16.16 -0.19 14.46
N ALA A 307 -16.12 0.05 13.16
CA ALA A 307 -16.38 -0.93 12.12
C ALA A 307 -15.15 -1.81 11.82
N HIS A 308 -14.80 -2.67 12.80
CA HIS A 308 -13.71 -3.64 12.73
C HIS A 308 -14.18 -5.02 12.27
N ASN A 309 -14.83 -5.09 11.11
CA ASN A 309 -15.37 -6.34 10.59
C ASN A 309 -14.36 -7.02 9.66
N LEU A 310 -14.15 -8.34 9.78
CA LEU A 310 -13.32 -9.14 8.86
C LEU A 310 -14.14 -9.70 7.69
N PRO A 311 -13.51 -10.12 6.59
CA PRO A 311 -14.21 -10.80 5.49
C PRO A 311 -14.93 -12.07 5.97
N SER A 312 -16.16 -12.26 5.50
CA SER A 312 -16.92 -13.49 5.73
C SER A 312 -16.55 -14.60 4.76
N PHE A 313 -15.94 -14.23 3.61
CA PHE A 313 -15.53 -15.16 2.57
C PHE A 313 -14.27 -14.63 1.88
N VAL A 314 -13.32 -15.52 1.63
CA VAL A 314 -12.06 -15.27 0.92
C VAL A 314 -11.85 -16.39 -0.09
N MET A 315 -11.65 -16.04 -1.36
CA MET A 315 -11.30 -16.96 -2.44
C MET A 315 -10.03 -16.48 -3.12
N ALA A 316 -9.06 -17.37 -3.24
CA ALA A 316 -7.83 -17.20 -4.00
C ALA A 316 -7.88 -18.05 -5.28
N VAL A 317 -7.70 -17.43 -6.44
CA VAL A 317 -7.52 -18.13 -7.71
C VAL A 317 -6.05 -18.03 -8.11
N VAL A 318 -5.36 -19.18 -8.15
CA VAL A 318 -3.97 -19.29 -8.58
C VAL A 318 -3.97 -19.63 -10.06
N ARG A 319 -3.34 -18.77 -10.84
CA ARG A 319 -3.32 -18.84 -12.30
C ARG A 319 -1.88 -18.80 -12.81
N SER A 320 -1.44 -19.82 -13.55
CA SER A 320 -0.07 -19.86 -14.09
C SER A 320 0.10 -19.03 -15.36
N SER A 321 -0.95 -18.88 -16.16
CA SER A 321 -0.94 -18.13 -17.43
C SER A 321 -2.29 -17.46 -17.70
N GLY A 322 -2.35 -16.51 -18.63
CA GLY A 322 -3.59 -15.77 -18.93
C GLY A 322 -3.77 -14.52 -18.07
N ALA A 323 -4.87 -13.79 -18.31
CA ALA A 323 -5.15 -12.53 -17.64
C ALA A 323 -5.95 -12.77 -16.33
N PRO A 324 -5.70 -11.99 -15.27
CA PRO A 324 -6.56 -12.03 -14.09
C PRO A 324 -7.97 -11.50 -14.44
N VAL A 325 -9.00 -12.06 -13.81
CA VAL A 325 -10.41 -11.78 -14.12
C VAL A 325 -11.15 -11.28 -12.87
N SER A 326 -11.53 -10.00 -12.88
CA SER A 326 -12.40 -9.46 -11.83
C SER A 326 -13.81 -10.04 -11.94
N LEU A 327 -14.35 -10.48 -10.81
CA LEU A 327 -15.73 -10.97 -10.70
C LEU A 327 -16.71 -9.87 -10.27
N ALA A 328 -16.33 -8.60 -10.38
CA ALA A 328 -17.21 -7.47 -10.04
C ALA A 328 -18.55 -7.52 -10.79
N ASN A 329 -18.55 -8.12 -11.99
CA ASN A 329 -19.74 -8.25 -12.82
C ASN A 329 -20.82 -9.18 -12.23
N ALA A 330 -20.48 -9.98 -11.22
CA ALA A 330 -21.46 -10.69 -10.38
C ALA A 330 -22.49 -9.74 -9.76
N PHE A 331 -22.12 -8.47 -9.59
CA PHE A 331 -22.90 -7.46 -8.87
C PHE A 331 -23.44 -6.34 -9.75
N VAL A 332 -23.39 -6.47 -11.09
CA VAL A 332 -24.03 -5.50 -12.00
C VAL A 332 -25.49 -5.34 -11.62
N LYS A 333 -26.20 -6.46 -11.46
CA LYS A 333 -27.50 -6.48 -10.80
C LYS A 333 -27.28 -6.45 -9.27
N PRO A 334 -27.80 -5.46 -8.54
CA PRO A 334 -27.63 -5.41 -7.09
C PRO A 334 -28.21 -6.65 -6.41
N VAL A 335 -27.43 -7.22 -5.49
CA VAL A 335 -27.89 -8.28 -4.59
C VAL A 335 -28.96 -7.70 -3.66
N ARG A 336 -29.98 -8.51 -3.36
CA ARG A 336 -31.01 -8.19 -2.37
C ARG A 336 -30.87 -9.14 -1.18
N PRO A 337 -31.13 -8.69 0.05
CA PRO A 337 -31.15 -9.59 1.19
C PRO A 337 -32.27 -10.62 1.00
N GLY A 338 -31.91 -11.90 1.05
CA GLY A 338 -32.84 -13.03 1.11
C GLY A 338 -33.04 -13.50 2.55
N GLN A 339 -33.66 -14.68 2.75
CA GLN A 339 -33.83 -15.26 4.09
C GLN A 339 -32.49 -15.54 4.81
N GLN A 340 -31.44 -15.89 4.06
CA GLN A 340 -30.09 -16.13 4.57
C GLN A 340 -29.27 -14.85 4.76
N GLY A 341 -29.86 -13.68 4.51
CA GLY A 341 -29.18 -12.38 4.62
C GLY A 341 -28.33 -12.01 3.40
N LEU A 342 -27.75 -10.82 3.46
CA LEU A 342 -27.07 -10.18 2.34
C LEU A 342 -25.71 -10.81 2.01
N VAL A 343 -24.98 -11.28 3.03
CA VAL A 343 -23.65 -11.87 2.86
C VAL A 343 -23.73 -13.18 2.08
N ALA A 344 -24.57 -14.12 2.52
CA ALA A 344 -24.76 -15.40 1.83
C ALA A 344 -25.18 -15.21 0.36
N GLN A 345 -26.18 -14.36 0.11
CA GLN A 345 -26.64 -14.05 -1.25
C GLN A 345 -25.56 -13.38 -2.12
N SER A 346 -24.63 -12.64 -1.51
CA SER A 346 -23.49 -12.04 -2.22
C SER A 346 -22.44 -13.08 -2.59
N ILE A 347 -22.20 -14.06 -1.71
CA ILE A 347 -21.32 -15.20 -1.98
C ILE A 347 -21.92 -16.05 -3.10
N ASP A 348 -23.21 -16.37 -3.04
CA ASP A 348 -23.91 -17.15 -4.09
C ASP A 348 -23.81 -16.47 -5.47
N ALA A 349 -24.03 -15.16 -5.52
CA ALA A 349 -23.90 -14.39 -6.75
C ALA A 349 -22.47 -14.42 -7.30
N LEU A 350 -21.47 -14.31 -6.43
CA LEU A 350 -20.05 -14.41 -6.80
C LEU A 350 -19.71 -15.80 -7.33
N SER A 351 -20.07 -16.86 -6.60
CA SER A 351 -19.81 -18.25 -6.95
C SER A 351 -20.47 -18.62 -8.28
N LYS A 352 -21.74 -18.25 -8.47
CA LYS A 352 -22.44 -18.46 -9.73
C LYS A 352 -21.72 -17.74 -10.88
N HIS A 353 -21.35 -16.48 -10.71
CA HIS A 353 -20.67 -15.72 -11.76
C HIS A 353 -19.29 -16.28 -12.09
N PHE A 354 -18.54 -16.73 -11.08
CA PHE A 354 -17.27 -17.44 -11.27
C PHE A 354 -17.47 -18.69 -12.14
N ASN A 355 -18.47 -19.51 -11.81
CA ASN A 355 -18.78 -20.71 -12.58
C ASN A 355 -19.17 -20.42 -14.02
N ASP A 356 -20.05 -19.43 -14.22
CA ASP A 356 -20.47 -19.00 -15.56
C ASP A 356 -19.26 -18.48 -16.35
N THR A 357 -18.35 -17.76 -15.71
CA THR A 357 -17.12 -17.22 -16.33
C THR A 357 -16.17 -18.35 -16.75
N VAL A 358 -15.88 -19.29 -15.85
CA VAL A 358 -14.99 -20.43 -16.16
C VAL A 358 -15.62 -21.34 -17.21
N ARG A 359 -16.94 -21.55 -17.16
CA ARG A 359 -17.65 -22.32 -18.19
C ARG A 359 -17.59 -21.64 -19.57
N PHE A 360 -17.69 -20.30 -19.59
CA PHE A 360 -17.72 -19.53 -20.83
C PHE A 360 -16.32 -19.34 -21.45
N LEU A 361 -15.32 -18.98 -20.65
CA LEU A 361 -13.96 -18.68 -21.10
C LEU A 361 -13.02 -19.91 -21.05
N GLY A 362 -13.43 -20.97 -20.36
CA GLY A 362 -12.56 -22.08 -20.00
C GLY A 362 -11.73 -21.80 -18.74
N VAL A 363 -10.86 -22.75 -18.42
CA VAL A 363 -10.01 -22.72 -17.22
C VAL A 363 -8.90 -21.65 -17.34
N ASP A 364 -8.46 -21.30 -18.55
CA ASP A 364 -7.48 -20.23 -18.86
C ASP A 364 -6.28 -20.16 -17.89
N GLY A 365 -5.63 -21.30 -17.64
CA GLY A 365 -4.46 -21.37 -16.76
C GLY A 365 -4.75 -21.33 -15.27
N ILE A 366 -6.01 -21.43 -14.81
CA ILE A 366 -6.35 -21.67 -13.40
C ILE A 366 -5.80 -23.04 -12.99
N GLU A 367 -4.90 -23.04 -12.01
CA GLU A 367 -4.32 -24.26 -11.46
C GLU A 367 -5.04 -24.68 -10.19
N GLN A 368 -5.38 -23.71 -9.34
CA GLN A 368 -6.04 -23.93 -8.07
C GLN A 368 -7.00 -22.79 -7.74
N VAL A 369 -8.10 -23.14 -7.07
CA VAL A 369 -9.04 -22.23 -6.45
C VAL A 369 -9.16 -22.67 -5.00
N VAL A 370 -8.68 -21.82 -4.10
CA VAL A 370 -8.68 -22.09 -2.65
C VAL A 370 -9.60 -21.10 -1.99
N TRP A 371 -10.52 -21.54 -1.14
CA TRP A 371 -11.41 -20.63 -0.42
C TRP A 371 -11.61 -21.00 1.05
N ALA A 372 -12.01 -20.00 1.82
CA ALA A 372 -12.41 -20.10 3.22
C ALA A 372 -13.67 -19.24 3.42
N SER A 373 -14.62 -19.76 4.20
CA SER A 373 -15.85 -19.06 4.57
C SER A 373 -16.08 -19.15 6.07
N MET A 374 -16.66 -18.10 6.65
CA MET A 374 -17.14 -18.14 8.05
C MET A 374 -18.35 -19.08 8.20
N ASP A 375 -19.12 -19.29 7.14
CA ASP A 375 -20.20 -20.27 7.09
C ASP A 375 -19.69 -21.54 6.41
N GLU A 376 -19.49 -22.60 7.19
CA GLU A 376 -18.99 -23.89 6.72
C GLU A 376 -19.87 -24.54 5.64
N SER A 377 -21.16 -24.18 5.58
CA SER A 377 -22.09 -24.67 4.57
C SER A 377 -21.89 -24.02 3.19
N THR A 378 -21.04 -23.00 3.09
CA THR A 378 -20.71 -22.34 1.82
C THR A 378 -19.97 -23.30 0.89
N THR A 379 -20.60 -23.65 -0.23
CA THR A 379 -19.97 -24.47 -1.28
C THR A 379 -19.65 -23.65 -2.53
N LEU A 380 -18.51 -23.96 -3.14
CA LEU A 380 -18.12 -23.49 -4.46
C LEU A 380 -18.15 -24.69 -5.40
N GLU A 381 -19.32 -25.00 -5.94
CA GLU A 381 -19.45 -26.07 -6.92
C GLU A 381 -19.04 -25.55 -8.29
N ASN A 382 -17.98 -26.09 -8.91
CA ASN A 382 -17.64 -25.79 -10.29
C ASN A 382 -17.48 -27.10 -11.08
N THR A 383 -18.30 -27.26 -12.12
CA THR A 383 -18.33 -28.49 -12.93
C THR A 383 -17.30 -28.50 -14.07
N THR A 384 -16.65 -27.37 -14.33
CA THR A 384 -15.66 -27.23 -15.41
C THR A 384 -14.23 -27.45 -14.90
N LEU A 385 -13.96 -27.07 -13.65
CA LEU A 385 -12.68 -27.35 -12.99
C LEU A 385 -12.61 -28.80 -12.51
N ALA A 386 -11.41 -29.37 -12.51
CA ALA A 386 -11.17 -30.63 -11.83
C ALA A 386 -11.46 -30.48 -10.34
N ALA A 387 -12.12 -31.46 -9.71
CA ALA A 387 -12.43 -31.40 -8.28
C ALA A 387 -11.18 -31.20 -7.41
N SER A 388 -10.02 -31.71 -7.84
CA SER A 388 -8.73 -31.52 -7.16
C SER A 388 -8.20 -30.08 -7.18
N ALA A 389 -8.67 -29.26 -8.11
CA ALA A 389 -8.32 -27.84 -8.21
C ALA A 389 -9.19 -26.96 -7.30
N LEU A 390 -10.27 -27.50 -6.74
CA LEU A 390 -11.19 -26.80 -5.83
C LEU A 390 -10.90 -27.21 -4.39
N ILE A 391 -10.36 -26.28 -3.59
CA ILE A 391 -9.90 -26.57 -2.23
C ILE A 391 -10.62 -25.65 -1.23
N GLN A 392 -11.58 -26.22 -0.50
CA GLN A 392 -12.11 -25.58 0.70
C GLN A 392 -11.14 -25.77 1.87
N THR A 393 -10.90 -24.71 2.61
CA THR A 393 -10.05 -24.71 3.81
C THR A 393 -10.87 -24.28 5.02
N GLN A 394 -10.44 -24.70 6.23
CA GLN A 394 -11.12 -24.34 7.47
C GLN A 394 -10.94 -22.88 7.87
N GLY A 395 -9.96 -22.19 7.28
CA GLY A 395 -9.71 -20.80 7.59
C GLY A 395 -8.58 -20.19 6.77
N VAL A 396 -8.37 -18.89 6.97
CA VAL A 396 -7.45 -18.07 6.17
C VAL A 396 -6.00 -18.54 6.27
N ASN A 397 -5.55 -19.06 7.42
CA ASN A 397 -4.18 -19.54 7.57
C ASN A 397 -3.89 -20.77 6.70
N GLU A 398 -4.85 -21.71 6.64
CA GLU A 398 -4.75 -22.89 5.78
C GLU A 398 -4.86 -22.49 4.30
N LEU A 399 -5.76 -21.55 3.96
CA LEU A 399 -5.85 -20.96 2.63
C LEU A 399 -4.50 -20.41 2.18
N VAL A 400 -3.84 -19.60 3.01
CA VAL A 400 -2.53 -19.01 2.71
C VAL A 400 -1.50 -20.11 2.47
N ALA A 401 -1.41 -21.10 3.35
CA ALA A 401 -0.47 -22.22 3.20
C ALA A 401 -0.70 -23.02 1.92
N LYS A 402 -1.96 -23.24 1.52
CA LYS A 402 -2.30 -23.95 0.27
C LYS A 402 -1.91 -23.15 -0.96
N VAL A 403 -2.20 -21.84 -0.96
CA VAL A 403 -1.82 -20.96 -2.06
C VAL A 403 -0.29 -20.91 -2.21
N THR A 404 0.46 -20.80 -1.12
CA THR A 404 1.92 -20.62 -1.18
C THR A 404 2.71 -21.91 -1.37
N GLN A 405 2.09 -23.09 -1.20
CA GLN A 405 2.69 -24.38 -1.59
C GLN A 405 2.99 -24.51 -3.09
N THR A 406 2.39 -23.65 -3.91
CA THR A 406 2.59 -23.65 -5.37
C THR A 406 3.74 -22.76 -5.84
N LEU A 407 4.34 -21.99 -4.92
CA LEU A 407 5.46 -21.07 -5.15
C LEU A 407 6.80 -21.76 -4.90
#